data_AF-A0A952PZG4-F1
#
_entry.id   AF-A0A952PZG4-F1
#
_cell.length_a   1.000
_cell.length_b   1.000
_cell.length_c   1.000
_cell.angle_alpha   90.00
_cell.angle_beta   90.00
_cell.angle_gamma   90.00
#
_symmetry.space_group_name_H-M   'P 1'
#
loop_
_entity.id
_entity.type
_entity.pdbx_description
1 polymer ?
#
loop_
_entity_poly.entity_id
_entity_poly.type
_entity_poly.pdbx_seq_one_letter_code
_entity_poly.pdbx_strand_id
1 'polypeptide(L)'
;MMINSQQSSAKPDENDLCWYCKKNPADKRFAASIPMYNVTGGDYKNYGTVRVKKINFQRIGVAVPRCESCQRRQHVIDVVTRVVTVIFFLVGLIFVGAATGYAFHIIPYPYDPLNMAGILAIIGVIGWIIAWNTRTILNVVLSAISPIKPEFYGSTSPAVKKLLPQFWKVGKKPMS
;
A
#
# COMPACT_ATOMS: atom_id res chain seq x y z
N MET A 1 24.03 29.03 -43.49
CA MET A 1 23.02 27.95 -43.51
C MET A 1 22.26 27.99 -42.19
N MET A 2 21.02 28.47 -42.21
CA MET A 2 20.15 28.51 -41.03
C MET A 2 19.43 27.16 -40.93
N ILE A 3 19.75 26.38 -39.90
CA ILE A 3 19.03 25.13 -39.62
C ILE A 3 17.69 25.54 -39.01
N ASN A 4 16.66 25.45 -39.84
CA ASN A 4 15.29 25.74 -39.48
C ASN A 4 14.80 24.59 -38.58
N SER A 5 14.96 24.74 -37.26
CA SER A 5 14.39 23.82 -36.27
C SER A 5 12.87 24.05 -36.22
N GLN A 6 12.17 23.53 -37.23
CA GLN A 6 10.72 23.35 -37.17
C GLN A 6 10.45 22.31 -36.07
N GLN A 7 10.28 22.79 -34.85
CA GLN A 7 9.63 22.05 -33.79
C GLN A 7 8.20 21.79 -34.26
N SER A 8 8.00 20.63 -34.84
CA SER A 8 6.69 20.03 -35.06
C SER A 8 5.95 20.04 -33.71
N SER A 9 5.00 20.95 -33.56
CA SER A 9 3.97 20.94 -32.51
C SER A 9 3.00 19.78 -32.74
N ALA A 10 3.53 18.57 -32.83
CA ALA A 10 2.72 17.37 -32.73
C ALA A 10 2.18 17.33 -31.30
N LYS A 11 0.86 17.38 -31.17
CA LYS A 11 0.17 17.16 -29.90
C LYS A 11 0.68 15.82 -29.37
N PRO A 12 1.34 15.77 -28.19
CA PRO A 12 1.88 14.52 -27.69
C PRO A 12 0.76 13.48 -27.66
N ASP A 13 1.03 12.28 -28.17
CA ASP A 13 0.06 11.19 -28.16
C ASP A 13 -0.42 10.99 -26.72
N GLU A 14 -1.69 10.63 -26.53
CA GLU A 14 -2.28 10.42 -25.20
C GLU A 14 -1.47 9.42 -24.33
N ASN A 15 -0.64 8.60 -24.98
CA ASN A 15 0.31 7.65 -24.39
C ASN A 15 1.57 8.29 -23.77
N ASP A 16 1.90 9.52 -24.14
CA ASP A 16 3.08 10.25 -23.67
C ASP A 16 2.78 11.15 -22.47
N LEU A 17 1.52 11.21 -22.05
CA LEU A 17 1.14 11.94 -20.84
C LEU A 17 1.27 11.05 -19.61
N CYS A 18 1.70 11.67 -18.52
CA CYS A 18 1.82 11.01 -17.23
C CYS A 18 0.47 10.47 -16.81
N TRP A 19 0.43 9.17 -16.57
CA TRP A 19 -0.79 8.48 -16.20
C TRP A 19 -1.42 9.01 -14.90
N TYR A 20 -0.61 9.56 -14.00
CA TYR A 20 -1.04 10.04 -12.67
C TYR A 20 -1.68 11.43 -12.72
N CYS A 21 -1.07 12.38 -13.43
CA CYS A 21 -1.56 13.77 -13.43
C CYS A 21 -2.26 14.17 -14.74
N LYS A 22 -2.13 13.37 -15.80
CA LYS A 22 -2.63 13.62 -17.16
C LYS A 22 -2.27 15.00 -17.74
N LYS A 23 -1.28 15.68 -17.14
CA LYS A 23 -0.92 17.07 -17.44
C LYS A 23 0.52 17.19 -17.94
N ASN A 24 1.44 16.48 -17.31
CA ASN A 24 2.87 16.55 -17.63
C ASN A 24 3.25 15.37 -18.53
N PRO A 25 4.29 15.50 -19.36
CA PRO A 25 4.83 14.38 -20.11
C PRO A 25 5.30 13.27 -19.15
N ALA A 26 5.11 12.03 -19.59
CA ALA A 26 5.51 10.84 -18.86
C ALA A 26 6.99 10.54 -19.17
N ASP A 27 7.72 10.12 -18.14
CA ASP A 27 9.08 9.62 -18.29
C ASP A 27 9.07 8.10 -18.02
N LYS A 28 9.58 7.33 -18.98
CA LYS A 28 9.70 5.87 -18.86
C LYS A 28 10.58 5.45 -17.69
N ARG A 29 11.57 6.29 -17.31
CA ARG A 29 12.45 6.05 -16.15
C ARG A 29 11.70 6.02 -14.83
N PHE A 30 10.56 6.70 -14.75
CA PHE A 30 9.76 6.79 -13.54
C PHE A 30 8.51 5.90 -13.58
N ALA A 31 8.45 4.93 -14.49
CA ALA A 31 7.31 4.02 -14.59
C ALA A 31 6.99 3.32 -13.26
N ALA A 32 5.71 3.11 -12.98
CA ALA A 32 5.23 2.29 -11.87
C ALA A 32 4.83 0.91 -12.38
N SER A 33 5.19 -0.14 -11.65
CA SER A 33 4.63 -1.48 -11.93
C SER A 33 3.33 -1.64 -11.15
N ILE A 34 2.20 -1.68 -11.86
CA ILE A 34 0.90 -1.98 -11.27
C ILE A 34 0.67 -3.49 -11.30
N PRO A 35 0.38 -4.14 -10.16
CA PRO A 35 0.03 -5.54 -10.16
C PRO A 35 -1.38 -5.75 -10.72
N MET A 36 -1.48 -6.65 -11.69
CA MET A 36 -2.73 -7.18 -12.21
C MET A 36 -2.83 -8.69 -11.91
N TYR A 37 -4.04 -9.17 -11.67
CA TYR A 37 -4.32 -10.56 -11.33
C TYR A 37 -5.33 -11.16 -12.28
N ASN A 38 -5.06 -12.35 -12.78
CA ASN A 38 -6.03 -13.18 -13.51
C ASN A 38 -6.24 -14.50 -12.78
N VAL A 39 -7.45 -15.05 -12.88
CA VAL A 39 -7.76 -16.39 -12.38
C VAL A 39 -7.31 -17.40 -13.43
N THR A 40 -6.32 -18.23 -13.11
CA THR A 40 -5.84 -19.26 -14.04
C THR A 40 -6.55 -20.59 -13.88
N GLY A 41 -7.27 -20.77 -12.79
CA GLY A 41 -8.02 -21.99 -12.51
C GLY A 41 -8.39 -22.11 -11.04
N GLY A 42 -8.89 -23.27 -10.64
CA GLY A 42 -9.14 -23.58 -9.24
C GLY A 42 -9.10 -25.08 -8.98
N ASP A 43 -8.42 -25.45 -7.91
CA ASP A 43 -8.30 -26.84 -7.45
C ASP A 43 -9.28 -27.06 -6.30
N TYR A 44 -9.93 -28.22 -6.27
CA TYR A 44 -10.73 -28.61 -5.10
C TYR A 44 -9.85 -29.42 -4.15
N LYS A 45 -9.73 -28.96 -2.91
CA LYS A 45 -9.13 -29.73 -1.82
C LYS A 45 -10.24 -30.22 -0.89
N ASN A 46 -10.27 -31.52 -0.65
CA ASN A 46 -11.17 -32.13 0.30
C ASN A 46 -10.47 -32.20 1.67
N TYR A 47 -11.10 -31.65 2.70
CA TYR A 47 -10.69 -31.75 4.09
C TYR A 47 -11.80 -32.45 4.87
N GLY A 48 -11.77 -33.79 4.89
CA GLY A 48 -12.86 -34.59 5.43
C GLY A 48 -14.15 -34.43 4.60
N THR A 49 -15.25 -34.03 5.22
CA THR A 49 -16.55 -33.75 4.57
C THR A 49 -16.62 -32.37 3.91
N VAL A 50 -15.64 -31.48 4.18
CA VAL A 50 -15.63 -30.12 3.63
C VAL A 50 -14.82 -30.07 2.34
N ARG A 51 -15.45 -29.64 1.24
CA ARG A 51 -14.79 -29.40 -0.04
C ARG A 51 -14.47 -27.92 -0.20
N VAL A 52 -13.19 -27.56 -0.10
CA VAL A 52 -12.71 -26.18 -0.23
C VAL A 52 -12.19 -25.96 -1.64
N LYS A 53 -12.73 -24.96 -2.34
CA LYS A 53 -12.22 -24.53 -3.66
C LYS A 53 -11.06 -23.56 -3.47
N LYS A 54 -9.85 -23.96 -3.85
CA LYS A 54 -8.68 -23.10 -3.87
C LYS A 54 -8.57 -22.45 -5.25
N ILE A 55 -8.72 -21.12 -5.31
CA ILE A 55 -8.57 -20.37 -6.57
C ILE A 55 -7.09 -20.05 -6.79
N ASN A 56 -6.58 -20.38 -7.97
CA ASN A 56 -5.22 -20.05 -8.40
C ASN A 56 -5.23 -18.73 -9.19
N PHE A 57 -4.27 -17.87 -8.88
CA PHE A 57 -4.15 -16.55 -9.49
C PHE A 57 -2.77 -16.39 -10.13
N GLN A 58 -2.74 -15.87 -11.35
CA GLN A 58 -1.52 -15.37 -11.98
C GLN A 58 -1.41 -13.87 -11.74
N ARG A 59 -0.20 -13.41 -11.41
CA ARG A 59 0.11 -12.01 -11.17
C ARG A 59 1.08 -11.52 -12.24
N ILE A 60 0.78 -10.36 -12.84
CA ILE A 60 1.71 -9.65 -13.73
C ILE A 60 1.88 -8.20 -13.28
N GLY A 61 3.04 -7.61 -13.56
CA GLY A 61 3.30 -6.19 -13.33
C GLY A 61 3.21 -5.42 -14.63
N VAL A 62 2.23 -4.52 -14.75
CA VAL A 62 2.08 -3.65 -15.92
C VAL A 62 2.75 -2.32 -15.65
N ALA A 63 3.76 -1.98 -16.45
CA ALA A 63 4.43 -0.69 -16.36
C ALA A 63 3.49 0.43 -16.84
N VAL A 64 3.24 1.42 -15.97
CA VAL A 64 2.54 2.64 -16.31
C VAL A 64 3.48 3.84 -16.20
N PRO A 65 3.54 4.73 -17.20
CA PRO A 65 4.51 5.80 -17.22
C PRO A 65 4.08 6.95 -16.27
N ARG A 66 5.04 7.58 -15.62
CA ARG A 66 4.80 8.66 -14.63
C ARG A 66 5.67 9.87 -14.91
N CYS A 67 5.23 11.02 -14.39
CA CYS A 67 6.00 12.24 -14.35
C CYS A 67 6.93 12.27 -13.13
N GLU A 68 8.07 12.97 -13.22
CA GLU A 68 9.00 13.13 -12.09
C GLU A 68 8.30 13.72 -10.86
N SER A 69 7.49 14.77 -11.04
CA SER A 69 6.79 15.40 -9.91
C SER A 69 5.81 14.45 -9.22
N CYS A 70 5.22 13.52 -9.98
CA CYS A 70 4.28 12.50 -9.50
C CYS A 70 5.02 11.44 -8.68
N GLN A 71 6.17 10.97 -9.20
CA GLN A 71 7.05 10.05 -8.49
C GLN A 71 7.58 10.68 -7.21
N ARG A 72 8.06 11.94 -7.25
CA ARG A 72 8.58 12.64 -6.08
C ARG A 72 7.53 12.77 -4.99
N ARG A 73 6.30 13.16 -5.33
CA ARG A 73 5.19 13.21 -4.36
C ARG A 73 4.90 11.85 -3.75
N GLN A 74 4.86 10.79 -4.55
CA GLN A 74 4.61 9.44 -4.05
C GLN A 74 5.74 8.95 -3.14
N HIS A 75 7.00 9.27 -3.48
CA HIS A 75 8.15 8.97 -2.64
C HIS A 75 8.10 9.70 -1.30
N VAL A 76 7.76 11.00 -1.30
CA VAL A 76 7.58 11.78 -0.07
C VAL A 76 6.49 11.16 0.81
N ILE A 77 5.34 10.79 0.23
CA ILE A 77 4.26 10.13 0.97
C ILE A 77 4.76 8.82 1.58
N ASP A 78 5.43 7.94 0.83
CA ASP A 78 5.94 6.66 1.35
C ASP A 78 6.95 6.88 2.49
N VAL A 79 7.89 7.80 2.33
CA VAL A 79 8.87 8.15 3.38
C VAL A 79 8.16 8.69 4.62
N VAL A 80 7.26 9.67 4.48
CA VAL A 80 6.51 10.24 5.61
C VAL A 80 5.69 9.16 6.31
N THR A 81 5.02 8.27 5.57
CA THR A 81 4.25 7.16 6.14
C THR A 81 5.14 6.27 7.01
N ARG A 82 6.33 5.92 6.51
CA ARG A 82 7.28 5.07 7.24
C ARG A 82 7.81 5.76 8.48
N VAL A 83 8.23 7.02 8.36
CA VAL A 83 8.75 7.82 9.47
C VAL A 83 7.70 7.97 10.56
N VAL A 84 6.47 8.36 10.21
CA VAL A 84 5.37 8.51 11.16
C VAL A 84 5.05 7.17 11.85
N THR A 85 5.01 6.06 11.09
CA THR A 85 4.79 4.73 11.66
C THR A 85 5.87 4.37 12.68
N VAL A 86 7.14 4.65 12.39
CA VAL A 86 8.27 4.40 13.30
C VAL A 86 8.16 5.27 14.55
N ILE A 87 7.83 6.56 14.42
CA ILE A 87 7.66 7.47 15.55
C ILE A 87 6.54 6.98 16.47
N PHE A 88 5.36 6.64 15.94
CA PHE A 88 4.25 6.12 16.75
C PHE A 88 4.61 4.81 17.46
N PHE A 89 5.38 3.93 16.80
CA PHE A 89 5.87 2.71 17.43
C PHE A 89 6.80 3.00 18.61
N LEU A 90 7.76 3.92 18.45
CA LEU A 90 8.68 4.32 19.52
C LEU A 90 7.95 4.99 20.68
N VAL A 91 7.00 5.89 20.41
CA VAL A 91 6.16 6.52 21.44
C VAL A 91 5.37 5.44 22.18
N GLY A 92 4.80 4.47 21.48
CA GLY A 92 4.12 3.32 22.10
C GLY A 92 5.03 2.55 23.05
N LEU A 93 6.27 2.23 22.64
CA LEU A 93 7.23 1.54 23.50
C LEU A 93 7.58 2.34 24.76
N ILE A 94 7.75 3.66 24.64
CA ILE A 94 8.03 4.53 25.79
C ILE A 94 6.85 4.50 26.78
N PHE A 95 5.61 4.61 26.27
CA PHE A 95 4.42 4.55 27.11
C PHE A 95 4.28 3.22 27.83
N VAL A 96 4.54 2.10 27.14
CA VAL A 96 4.54 0.76 27.77
C VAL A 96 5.60 0.69 28.86
N GLY A 97 6.84 1.10 28.58
CA GLY A 97 7.93 1.10 29.57
C GLY A 97 7.63 1.97 30.79
N ALA A 98 7.08 3.18 30.58
CA ALA A 98 6.68 4.07 31.66
C ALA A 98 5.54 3.49 32.51
N ALA A 99 4.51 2.91 31.88
CA ALA A 99 3.40 2.26 32.57
C ALA A 99 3.88 1.06 33.40
N THR A 100 4.77 0.24 32.85
CA THR A 100 5.40 -0.87 33.58
C THR A 100 6.21 -0.36 34.76
N GLY A 101 7.07 0.63 34.57
CA GLY A 101 7.86 1.23 35.66
C GLY A 101 7.00 1.81 36.79
N TYR A 102 5.92 2.50 36.44
CA TYR A 102 4.96 3.03 37.41
C TYR A 102 4.22 1.93 38.18
N ALA A 103 3.80 0.85 37.50
CA ALA A 103 3.16 -0.30 38.14
C ALA A 103 4.10 -1.01 39.15
N PHE A 104 5.40 -1.07 38.84
CA PHE A 104 6.41 -1.59 39.77
C PHE A 104 6.65 -0.69 40.98
N HIS A 105 6.35 0.62 40.90
CA HIS A 105 6.54 1.53 42.02
C HIS A 105 5.35 1.54 43.00
N ILE A 106 4.12 1.33 42.52
CA ILE A 106 2.90 1.53 43.31
C ILE A 106 2.39 0.28 43.98
N ILE A 107 2.59 -0.89 43.37
CA ILE A 107 2.04 -2.12 43.91
C ILE A 107 3.03 -2.63 44.96
N PRO A 108 2.66 -2.76 46.25
CA PRO A 108 3.57 -3.30 47.25
C PRO A 108 3.84 -4.79 46.98
N TYR A 109 5.09 -5.22 47.18
CA TYR A 109 5.46 -6.64 47.20
C TYR A 109 4.64 -7.38 48.28
N PRO A 110 4.29 -8.67 48.08
CA PRO A 110 4.78 -9.58 47.05
C PRO A 110 3.89 -9.66 45.81
N TYR A 111 4.52 -9.66 44.63
CA TYR A 111 3.84 -9.82 43.35
C TYR A 111 3.76 -11.29 42.96
N ASP A 112 2.56 -11.76 42.65
CA ASP A 112 2.42 -12.99 41.87
C ASP A 112 2.89 -12.73 40.43
N PRO A 113 3.98 -13.38 39.96
CA PRO A 113 4.57 -13.12 38.65
C PRO A 113 3.59 -13.40 37.50
N LEU A 114 2.63 -14.30 37.72
CA LEU A 114 1.53 -14.59 36.78
C LEU A 114 0.61 -13.39 36.55
N ASN A 115 0.29 -12.62 37.59
CA ASN A 115 -0.57 -11.45 37.49
C ASN A 115 0.14 -10.29 36.77
N MET A 116 1.44 -10.10 37.04
CA MET A 116 2.28 -9.11 36.35
C MET A 116 2.43 -9.44 34.85
N ALA A 117 2.68 -10.70 34.51
CA ALA A 117 2.75 -11.15 33.13
C ALA A 117 1.42 -10.93 32.37
N GLY A 118 0.29 -11.18 33.03
CA GLY A 118 -1.05 -10.92 32.48
C GLY A 118 -1.28 -9.44 32.16
N ILE A 119 -0.90 -8.54 33.08
CA ILE A 119 -1.02 -7.09 32.87
C ILE A 119 -0.13 -6.62 31.71
N LEU A 120 1.12 -7.08 31.64
CA LEU A 120 2.02 -6.74 30.54
C LEU A 120 1.51 -7.26 29.19
N ALA A 121 0.93 -8.46 29.16
CA ALA A 121 0.32 -9.02 27.95
C ALA A 121 -0.87 -8.16 27.48
N ILE A 122 -1.74 -7.72 28.38
CA ILE A 122 -2.88 -6.84 28.05
C ILE A 122 -2.39 -5.51 27.50
N ILE A 123 -1.40 -4.88 28.15
CA ILE A 123 -0.80 -3.62 27.69
C ILE A 123 -0.18 -3.79 26.29
N GLY A 124 0.54 -4.89 26.06
CA GLY A 124 1.12 -5.23 24.77
C GLY A 124 0.06 -5.39 23.67
N VAL A 125 -1.05 -6.07 23.96
CA VAL A 125 -2.18 -6.25 23.02
C VAL A 125 -2.86 -4.91 22.71
N ILE A 126 -3.13 -4.08 23.71
CA ILE A 126 -3.73 -2.74 23.52
C ILE A 126 -2.80 -1.86 22.67
N GLY A 127 -1.51 -1.84 22.98
CA GLY A 127 -0.51 -1.11 22.19
C GLY A 127 -0.46 -1.58 20.75
N TRP A 128 -0.52 -2.90 20.51
CA TRP A 128 -0.56 -3.47 19.17
C TRP A 128 -1.83 -3.08 18.40
N ILE A 129 -3.01 -3.10 19.05
CA ILE A 129 -4.28 -2.67 18.45
C ILE A 129 -4.23 -1.19 18.08
N ILE A 130 -3.71 -0.32 18.96
CA ILE A 130 -3.58 1.12 18.69
C ILE A 130 -2.64 1.36 17.51
N ALA A 131 -1.48 0.70 17.48
CA ALA A 131 -0.51 0.82 16.39
C ALA A 131 -1.08 0.32 15.05
N TRP A 132 -1.85 -0.77 15.07
CA TRP A 132 -2.53 -1.30 13.90
C TRP A 132 -3.59 -0.34 13.36
N ASN A 133 -4.40 0.24 14.25
CA ASN A 133 -5.43 1.21 13.88
C ASN A 133 -4.84 2.52 13.37
N THR A 134 -3.82 3.08 14.02
CA THR A 134 -3.12 4.29 13.54
C THR A 134 -2.50 4.05 12.17
N ARG A 135 -1.83 2.92 11.95
CA ARG A 135 -1.30 2.56 10.63
C ARG A 135 -2.42 2.49 9.58
N THR A 136 -3.57 1.91 9.92
CA THR A 136 -4.70 1.80 9.01
C THR A 136 -5.28 3.17 8.68
N ILE A 137 -5.48 4.03 9.68
CA ILE A 137 -5.98 5.40 9.51
C ILE A 137 -4.98 6.23 8.70
N LEU A 138 -3.68 6.17 9.01
CA LEU A 138 -2.63 6.84 8.24
C LEU A 138 -2.65 6.39 6.78
N ASN A 139 -2.72 5.08 6.53
CA ASN A 139 -2.81 4.58 5.16
C ASN A 139 -4.06 5.08 4.44
N VAL A 140 -5.21 5.15 5.12
CA VAL A 140 -6.46 5.69 4.54
C VAL A 140 -6.34 7.17 4.27
N VAL A 141 -5.92 7.98 5.24
CA VAL A 141 -5.79 9.44 5.12
C VAL A 141 -4.73 9.80 4.08
N LEU A 142 -3.57 9.14 4.09
CA LEU A 142 -2.53 9.36 3.10
C LEU A 142 -2.94 8.86 1.72
N SER A 143 -3.74 7.80 1.61
CA SER A 143 -4.33 7.39 0.33
C SER A 143 -5.41 8.36 -0.17
N ALA A 144 -6.10 9.06 0.73
CA ALA A 144 -7.08 10.11 0.39
C ALA A 144 -6.39 11.41 -0.06
N ILE A 145 -5.22 11.73 0.51
CA ILE A 145 -4.38 12.88 0.11
C ILE A 145 -3.55 12.55 -1.14
N SER A 146 -3.21 11.27 -1.34
CA SER A 146 -2.57 10.82 -2.56
C SER A 146 -3.54 10.98 -3.72
N PRO A 147 -3.15 11.64 -4.83
CA PRO A 147 -4.05 11.94 -5.95
C PRO A 147 -4.56 10.70 -6.72
N ILE A 148 -4.30 9.49 -6.23
CA ILE A 148 -4.53 8.24 -6.93
C ILE A 148 -5.64 7.48 -6.20
N LYS A 149 -6.90 7.79 -6.52
CA LYS A 149 -7.98 6.88 -6.15
C LYS A 149 -7.79 5.58 -6.92
N PRO A 150 -7.90 4.41 -6.28
CA PRO A 150 -7.74 3.12 -6.94
C PRO A 150 -8.75 2.89 -8.07
N GLU A 151 -9.86 3.62 -8.04
CA GLU A 151 -10.88 3.71 -9.10
C GLU A 151 -10.31 4.14 -10.46
N PHE A 152 -9.20 4.89 -10.49
CA PHE A 152 -8.57 5.31 -11.75
C PHE A 152 -7.65 4.25 -12.36
N TYR A 153 -7.25 3.21 -11.61
CA TYR A 153 -6.34 2.17 -12.11
C TYR A 153 -6.89 1.42 -13.34
N GLY A 154 -8.22 1.28 -13.47
CA GLY A 154 -8.84 0.57 -14.58
C GLY A 154 -9.07 1.39 -15.84
N SER A 155 -9.14 2.73 -15.77
CA SER A 155 -9.81 3.49 -16.84
C SER A 155 -8.91 4.06 -17.94
N THR A 156 -7.57 4.00 -17.86
CA THR A 156 -6.76 4.90 -18.72
C THR A 156 -5.42 4.44 -19.28
N SER A 157 -4.74 3.40 -18.77
CA SER A 157 -3.51 2.94 -19.44
C SER A 157 -3.86 2.02 -20.62
N PRO A 158 -3.32 2.24 -21.83
CA PRO A 158 -3.57 1.36 -22.99
C PRO A 158 -3.15 -0.09 -22.72
N ALA A 159 -2.07 -0.29 -21.95
CA ALA A 159 -1.60 -1.60 -21.56
C ALA A 159 -2.59 -2.31 -20.63
N VAL A 160 -3.17 -1.57 -19.67
CA VAL A 160 -4.21 -2.10 -18.78
C VAL A 160 -5.52 -2.34 -19.54
N LYS A 161 -5.93 -1.43 -20.43
CA LYS A 161 -7.13 -1.56 -21.27
C LYS A 161 -7.10 -2.81 -22.14
N LYS A 162 -5.94 -3.26 -22.62
CA LYS A 162 -5.79 -4.52 -23.38
C LYS A 162 -6.02 -5.77 -22.52
N LEU A 163 -5.73 -5.69 -21.22
CA LEU A 163 -5.79 -6.83 -20.31
C LEU A 163 -7.15 -6.95 -19.61
N LEU A 164 -7.90 -5.87 -19.44
CA LEU A 164 -9.23 -5.90 -18.80
C LEU A 164 -10.23 -6.84 -19.47
N PRO A 165 -10.36 -6.90 -20.82
CA PRO A 165 -11.24 -7.86 -21.49
C PRO A 165 -10.84 -9.33 -21.26
N GLN A 166 -9.60 -9.59 -20.86
CA GLN A 166 -9.08 -10.94 -20.61
C GLN A 166 -9.23 -11.35 -19.13
N PHE A 167 -10.21 -10.77 -18.42
CA PHE A 167 -10.53 -11.05 -17.01
C PHE A 167 -9.43 -10.67 -16.00
N TRP A 168 -8.47 -9.83 -16.39
CA TRP A 168 -7.48 -9.30 -15.43
C TRP A 168 -8.11 -8.23 -14.54
N LYS A 169 -7.85 -8.31 -13.23
CA LYS A 169 -8.26 -7.34 -12.22
C LYS A 169 -7.06 -6.54 -11.73
N VAL A 170 -7.22 -5.22 -11.64
CA VAL A 170 -6.17 -4.32 -11.14
C VAL A 170 -6.25 -4.19 -9.61
N GLY A 171 -5.12 -4.13 -8.93
CA GLY A 171 -5.07 -3.76 -7.51
C GLY A 171 -4.75 -4.92 -6.57
N LYS A 172 -5.59 -5.16 -5.55
CA LYS A 172 -5.34 -6.20 -4.55
C LYS A 172 -5.71 -7.58 -5.09
N LYS A 173 -4.99 -8.61 -4.64
CA LYS A 173 -5.34 -10.02 -4.93
C LYS A 173 -6.83 -10.22 -4.58
N PRO A 174 -7.66 -10.73 -5.51
CA PRO A 174 -9.05 -11.00 -5.20
C PRO A 174 -9.13 -11.96 -4.00
N MET A 175 -9.96 -11.64 -3.02
CA MET A 175 -10.21 -12.57 -1.91
C MET A 175 -10.93 -13.80 -2.49
N SER A 176 -10.34 -14.96 -2.24
CA SER A 176 -10.87 -16.29 -2.60
C SER A 176 -11.94 -16.73 -1.62
#